data_AF-A0AAW2G5H5-F1
#
_entry.id   AF-A0AAW2G5H5-F1
#
_cell.length_a   1.000
_cell.length_b   1.000
_cell.length_c   1.000
_cell.angle_alpha   90.00
_cell.angle_beta   90.00
_cell.angle_gamma   90.00
#
_symmetry.space_group_name_H-M   'P 1'
#
loop_
_entity.id
_entity.type
_entity.pdbx_description
1 polymer ?
#
loop_
_entity_poly.entity_id
_entity_poly.type
_entity_poly.pdbx_seq_one_letter_code
_entity_poly.pdbx_strand_id
1 'polypeptide(L)'
;MIPLLFVTFLVNFPHQLAQSNANNGLIKIAALGVSVLPVGFAAGPRYVPKWKKQACEIPASQHPNSHYVCDEAGEVKCLPGWTGDLCDVPICRKGCDPLQGYCRRPGECRCKLGFYGDLCDKCVALPGCQHGRCNVSFECSCDPGWKGMFCSEPICAPDCLSTQGYCEKPGECRCRLGWQGPKCKQCAVLPGCGHGTCQGPLECRCDPGWTGLLCQTPVCAQGCSREHGGCRRPGTCRCRVGWTGPNCTECVPYPGCVHGSCKRPWECRCEPGWAGDLCNEKLTYCDEHPDICRNNATCISMTHEDGDYRCICPLGYMGRQCQIKTMMPSMELIPPMPDATMELSQGIQGLANKPSIEEISNGDEYNKKPPKEEEQTAEPLEPIVITDPPTTTTVDPAATAGKWPTEAATTERDDENET
;
A
#
# COMPACT_ATOMS: atom_id res chain seq x y z
N MET A 1 33.13 22.03 -44.27
CA MET A 1 34.27 21.90 -45.21
C MET A 1 34.75 20.45 -45.15
N ILE A 2 34.13 19.60 -45.97
CA ILE A 2 34.70 18.90 -47.15
C ILE A 2 35.75 17.81 -46.77
N PRO A 3 35.56 16.56 -47.24
CA PRO A 3 36.14 15.32 -46.68
C PRO A 3 37.30 14.79 -47.54
N LEU A 4 38.00 13.70 -47.14
CA LEU A 4 38.81 12.87 -48.06
C LEU A 4 39.12 11.46 -47.49
N LEU A 5 38.58 10.46 -48.21
CA LEU A 5 39.17 9.20 -48.71
C LEU A 5 39.70 8.07 -47.80
N PHE A 6 39.07 6.91 -48.02
CA PHE A 6 39.57 5.53 -47.95
C PHE A 6 40.96 5.35 -48.58
N VAL A 7 41.84 4.53 -47.95
CA VAL A 7 42.63 3.46 -48.60
C VAL A 7 42.98 2.38 -47.57
N THR A 8 42.63 1.13 -47.86
CA THR A 8 43.05 -0.10 -47.19
C THR A 8 44.40 -0.60 -47.71
N PHE A 9 45.30 -1.07 -46.84
CA PHE A 9 46.46 -1.90 -47.19
C PHE A 9 46.57 -3.09 -46.23
N LEU A 10 46.62 -4.30 -46.80
CA LEU A 10 46.97 -5.56 -46.14
C LEU A 10 48.47 -5.83 -46.34
N VAL A 11 49.13 -6.40 -45.32
CA VAL A 11 50.33 -7.23 -45.52
C VAL A 11 50.40 -8.37 -44.47
N ASN A 12 50.54 -9.59 -44.99
CA ASN A 12 50.79 -10.90 -44.34
C ASN A 12 52.18 -10.95 -43.65
N PHE A 13 52.49 -11.84 -42.69
CA PHE A 13 52.83 -13.29 -42.79
C PHE A 13 53.40 -13.75 -41.39
N PRO A 14 53.86 -15.02 -41.13
CA PRO A 14 53.15 -16.29 -40.87
C PRO A 14 53.57 -17.01 -39.55
N HIS A 15 52.94 -18.16 -39.24
CA HIS A 15 53.67 -19.36 -38.77
C HIS A 15 52.89 -20.65 -39.10
N GLN A 16 53.59 -21.62 -39.73
CA GLN A 16 53.13 -22.98 -40.07
C GLN A 16 53.36 -23.98 -38.89
N LEU A 17 52.64 -25.10 -38.77
CA LEU A 17 52.83 -26.46 -39.36
C LEU A 17 51.71 -27.37 -38.77
N ALA A 18 51.14 -28.46 -39.33
CA ALA A 18 51.47 -29.38 -40.43
C ALA A 18 50.22 -30.21 -40.87
N GLN A 19 50.18 -30.59 -42.17
CA GLN A 19 49.69 -31.81 -42.86
C GLN A 19 48.43 -32.58 -42.35
N SER A 20 47.47 -33.06 -43.18
CA SER A 20 47.59 -33.68 -44.52
C SER A 20 46.27 -33.69 -45.35
N ASN A 21 46.44 -33.53 -46.67
CA ASN A 21 45.68 -33.91 -47.89
C ASN A 21 44.28 -34.58 -47.79
N ALA A 22 43.32 -34.41 -48.73
CA ALA A 22 43.45 -34.24 -50.17
C ALA A 22 42.24 -33.53 -50.83
N ASN A 23 42.50 -32.96 -52.00
CA ASN A 23 41.69 -32.05 -52.81
C ASN A 23 40.48 -32.67 -53.53
N ASN A 24 39.49 -31.82 -53.87
CA ASN A 24 39.09 -31.64 -55.28
C ASN A 24 38.33 -30.33 -55.51
N GLY A 25 38.97 -29.42 -56.26
CA GLY A 25 38.38 -28.22 -56.84
C GLY A 25 37.98 -28.45 -58.29
N LEU A 26 36.87 -27.82 -58.67
CA LEU A 26 36.34 -27.74 -60.03
C LEU A 26 37.34 -27.07 -60.99
N ILE A 27 37.55 -27.68 -62.15
CA ILE A 27 38.02 -27.00 -63.37
C ILE A 27 36.85 -26.99 -64.36
N LYS A 28 36.42 -25.81 -64.79
CA LYS A 28 35.53 -25.63 -65.95
C LYS A 28 36.38 -25.63 -67.22
N ILE A 29 36.04 -26.51 -68.17
CA ILE A 29 36.50 -26.41 -69.55
C ILE A 29 35.26 -26.24 -70.43
N ALA A 30 35.29 -25.21 -71.28
CA ALA A 30 34.33 -24.98 -72.34
C ALA A 30 34.52 -26.02 -73.45
N ALA A 31 33.43 -26.67 -73.87
CA ALA A 31 33.44 -27.58 -75.03
C ALA A 31 32.50 -27.03 -76.11
N LEU A 32 33.11 -26.69 -77.25
CA LEU A 32 32.47 -26.48 -78.54
C LEU A 32 31.74 -27.75 -78.99
N GLY A 33 30.63 -27.55 -79.70
CA GLY A 33 29.74 -28.61 -80.12
C GLY A 33 30.39 -29.62 -81.07
N VAL A 34 30.16 -30.90 -80.78
CA VAL A 34 30.03 -31.98 -81.76
C VAL A 34 28.86 -32.84 -81.29
N SER A 35 27.83 -32.91 -82.12
CA SER A 35 26.71 -33.82 -81.98
C SER A 35 27.19 -35.26 -82.13
N VAL A 36 27.31 -35.98 -81.01
CA VAL A 36 27.47 -37.43 -80.99
C VAL A 36 26.19 -38.00 -80.38
N LEU A 37 25.44 -38.75 -81.18
CA LEU A 37 24.33 -39.59 -80.73
C LEU A 37 24.85 -40.51 -79.62
N PRO A 38 24.17 -40.64 -78.46
CA PRO A 38 24.59 -41.59 -77.45
C PRO A 38 24.32 -42.99 -77.98
N VAL A 39 25.38 -43.72 -78.31
CA VAL A 39 25.34 -45.17 -78.45
C VAL A 39 24.90 -45.72 -77.11
N GLY A 40 23.72 -46.36 -77.10
CA GLY A 40 23.17 -46.99 -75.91
C GLY A 40 24.13 -48.03 -75.37
N PHE A 41 24.74 -47.74 -74.23
CA PHE A 41 25.29 -48.79 -73.37
C PHE A 41 24.11 -49.62 -72.87
N ALA A 42 23.94 -50.81 -73.44
CA ALA A 42 23.14 -51.85 -72.81
C ALA A 42 23.74 -52.10 -71.42
N ALA A 43 23.00 -51.73 -70.38
CA ALA A 43 23.36 -52.05 -69.01
C ALA A 43 23.45 -53.58 -68.89
N GLY A 44 24.63 -54.11 -68.58
CA GLY A 44 24.80 -55.52 -68.26
C GLY A 44 23.90 -55.92 -67.07
N PRO A 45 23.60 -57.22 -66.89
CA PRO A 45 22.69 -57.68 -65.85
C PRO A 45 23.14 -57.17 -64.48
N ARG A 46 22.29 -56.35 -63.84
CA ARG A 46 22.55 -55.83 -62.49
C ARG A 46 22.76 -57.00 -61.54
N TYR A 47 23.85 -56.98 -60.79
CA TYR A 47 24.14 -57.99 -59.77
C TYR A 47 23.13 -57.85 -58.62
N VAL A 48 22.20 -58.80 -58.52
CA VAL A 48 21.22 -58.88 -57.43
C VAL A 48 21.73 -59.86 -56.35
N PRO A 49 21.90 -59.44 -55.09
CA PRO A 49 22.35 -60.29 -53.99
C PRO A 49 21.45 -61.52 -53.80
N LYS A 50 22.04 -62.66 -53.41
CA LYS A 50 21.32 -63.94 -53.25
C LYS A 50 20.11 -63.85 -52.32
N TRP A 51 20.22 -63.12 -51.21
CA TRP A 51 19.12 -62.94 -50.25
C TRP A 51 17.93 -62.14 -50.82
N LYS A 52 18.18 -61.21 -51.75
CA LYS A 52 17.14 -60.41 -52.41
C LYS A 52 16.36 -61.25 -53.42
N LYS A 53 17.04 -62.22 -54.05
CA LYS A 53 16.40 -63.25 -54.89
C LYS A 53 15.57 -64.22 -54.06
N GLN A 54 16.05 -64.63 -52.89
CA GLN A 54 15.30 -65.49 -51.96
C GLN A 54 13.98 -64.86 -51.48
N ALA A 55 13.90 -63.53 -51.35
CA ALA A 55 12.65 -62.84 -51.05
C ALA A 55 11.60 -62.94 -52.18
N CYS A 56 12.05 -63.12 -53.43
CA CYS A 56 11.20 -63.30 -54.62
C CYS A 56 10.95 -64.77 -54.97
N GLU A 57 11.62 -65.71 -54.30
CA GLU A 57 11.44 -67.16 -54.46
C GLU A 57 10.20 -67.67 -53.69
N ILE A 58 9.75 -66.92 -52.67
CA ILE A 58 8.51 -67.18 -51.91
C ILE A 58 7.37 -66.36 -52.54
N PRO A 59 6.21 -66.94 -52.88
CA PRO A 59 5.14 -66.19 -53.54
C PRO A 59 4.64 -65.06 -52.64
N ALA A 60 4.50 -63.84 -53.18
CA ALA A 60 3.99 -62.65 -52.47
C ALA A 60 2.64 -62.87 -51.74
N SER A 61 1.90 -63.92 -52.12
CA SER A 61 0.67 -64.37 -51.45
C SER A 61 0.87 -64.96 -50.05
N GLN A 62 2.10 -65.29 -49.64
CA GLN A 62 2.40 -65.82 -48.30
C GLN A 62 2.72 -64.72 -47.27
N HIS A 63 2.94 -63.48 -47.73
CA HIS A 63 3.14 -62.32 -46.88
C HIS A 63 2.04 -61.28 -47.17
N PRO A 64 0.85 -61.42 -46.56
CA PRO A 64 -0.31 -60.55 -46.82
C PRO A 64 -0.07 -59.05 -46.55
N ASN A 65 1.02 -58.69 -45.87
CA ASN A 65 1.44 -57.31 -45.60
C ASN A 65 2.72 -56.90 -46.35
N SER A 66 3.10 -57.61 -47.41
CA SER A 66 4.27 -57.24 -48.23
C SER A 66 3.94 -56.07 -49.17
N HIS A 67 4.88 -55.14 -49.32
CA HIS A 67 4.70 -53.91 -50.10
C HIS A 67 5.62 -53.83 -51.33
N TYR A 68 5.92 -54.98 -51.93
CA TYR A 68 6.79 -55.09 -53.10
C TYR A 68 6.28 -56.07 -54.15
N VAL A 69 6.77 -55.90 -55.38
CA VAL A 69 6.54 -56.77 -56.53
C VAL A 69 7.89 -57.16 -57.10
N CYS A 70 8.09 -58.42 -57.45
CA CYS A 70 9.34 -58.89 -58.06
C CYS A 70 9.25 -58.82 -59.59
N ASP A 71 10.31 -58.41 -60.26
CA ASP A 71 10.39 -58.49 -61.71
C ASP A 71 10.91 -59.86 -62.22
N GLU A 72 10.93 -60.03 -63.55
CA GLU A 72 11.36 -61.28 -64.20
C GLU A 72 12.82 -61.67 -63.90
N ALA A 73 13.64 -60.73 -63.43
CA ALA A 73 15.02 -60.96 -63.01
C ALA A 73 15.15 -61.29 -61.51
N GLY A 74 14.05 -61.30 -60.76
CA GLY A 74 14.01 -61.49 -59.31
C GLY A 74 14.44 -60.26 -58.51
N GLU A 75 14.34 -59.05 -59.10
CA GLU A 75 14.59 -57.79 -58.41
C GLU A 75 13.32 -57.28 -57.73
N VAL A 76 13.43 -56.95 -56.43
CA VAL A 76 12.35 -56.38 -55.62
C VAL A 76 12.08 -54.93 -56.04
N LYS A 77 10.87 -54.62 -56.49
CA LYS A 77 10.36 -53.27 -56.79
C LYS A 77 9.29 -52.87 -55.79
N CYS A 78 9.50 -51.74 -55.12
CA CYS A 78 8.56 -51.26 -54.10
C CYS A 78 7.26 -50.73 -54.69
N LEU A 79 6.16 -50.94 -53.98
CA LEU A 79 4.89 -50.27 -54.26
C LEU A 79 5.02 -48.75 -54.01
N PRO A 80 4.18 -47.93 -54.66
CA PRO A 80 4.19 -46.48 -54.46
C PRO A 80 4.08 -46.11 -52.98
N GLY A 81 5.00 -45.29 -52.49
CA GLY A 81 5.03 -44.87 -51.09
C GLY A 81 5.82 -45.78 -50.15
N TRP A 82 6.52 -46.80 -50.66
CA TRP A 82 7.41 -47.68 -49.88
C TRP A 82 8.85 -47.65 -50.41
N THR A 83 9.81 -47.84 -49.53
CA THR A 83 11.26 -47.83 -49.81
C THR A 83 11.99 -48.80 -48.86
N GLY A 84 13.31 -48.92 -49.01
CA GLY A 84 14.13 -49.92 -48.32
C GLY A 84 14.34 -51.16 -49.18
N ASP A 85 15.25 -52.03 -48.76
CA ASP A 85 15.68 -53.16 -49.59
C ASP A 85 14.60 -54.23 -49.79
N LEU A 86 13.68 -54.34 -48.83
CA LEU A 86 12.48 -55.20 -48.87
C LEU A 86 11.18 -54.37 -48.87
N CYS A 87 11.27 -53.07 -49.16
CA CYS A 87 10.12 -52.16 -49.24
C CYS A 87 9.29 -52.11 -47.94
N ASP A 88 9.96 -52.26 -46.80
CA ASP A 88 9.41 -52.30 -45.46
C ASP A 88 9.38 -50.92 -44.78
N VAL A 89 10.05 -49.92 -45.37
CA VAL A 89 10.08 -48.55 -44.87
C VAL A 89 9.07 -47.69 -45.63
N PRO A 90 8.04 -47.13 -44.97
CA PRO A 90 7.12 -46.21 -45.63
C PRO A 90 7.81 -44.88 -45.97
N ILE A 91 7.49 -44.31 -47.11
CA ILE A 91 7.92 -42.97 -47.51
C ILE A 91 7.04 -41.96 -46.79
N CYS A 92 7.64 -41.23 -45.86
CA CYS A 92 6.93 -40.21 -45.08
C CYS A 92 6.44 -39.07 -45.98
N ARG A 93 5.51 -38.27 -45.45
CA ARG A 93 5.04 -37.04 -46.13
C ARG A 93 6.24 -36.21 -46.60
N LYS A 94 6.18 -35.70 -47.82
CA LYS A 94 7.24 -34.84 -48.38
C LYS A 94 7.45 -33.61 -47.48
N GLY A 95 8.68 -33.39 -47.05
CA GLY A 95 9.05 -32.29 -46.14
C GLY A 95 8.94 -32.62 -44.65
N CYS A 96 8.56 -33.85 -44.29
CA CYS A 96 8.61 -34.31 -42.89
C CYS A 96 10.05 -34.22 -42.37
N ASP A 97 10.24 -33.66 -41.18
CA ASP A 97 11.56 -33.46 -40.60
C ASP A 97 12.29 -34.81 -40.44
N PRO A 98 13.53 -34.95 -40.94
CA PRO A 98 14.24 -36.23 -40.97
C PRO A 98 14.74 -36.69 -39.58
N LEU A 99 14.85 -35.78 -38.62
CA LEU A 99 15.33 -36.04 -37.27
C LEU A 99 14.17 -36.20 -36.28
N GLN A 100 13.12 -35.41 -36.45
CA GLN A 100 12.02 -35.27 -35.50
C GLN A 100 10.71 -35.90 -35.97
N GLY A 101 10.58 -36.17 -37.27
CA GLY A 101 9.45 -36.88 -37.85
C GLY A 101 9.71 -38.38 -38.02
N TYR A 102 8.64 -39.17 -37.98
CA TYR A 102 8.64 -40.58 -38.42
C TYR A 102 7.27 -40.95 -38.98
N CYS A 103 7.20 -42.01 -39.79
CA CYS A 103 5.95 -42.47 -40.37
C CYS A 103 5.80 -43.98 -40.21
N ARG A 104 4.56 -44.42 -39.98
CA ARG A 104 4.18 -45.84 -39.97
C ARG A 104 3.41 -46.25 -41.23
N ARG A 105 2.97 -45.25 -42.02
CA ARG A 105 2.25 -45.42 -43.27
C ARG A 105 2.72 -44.36 -44.28
N PRO A 106 2.67 -44.66 -45.59
CA PRO A 106 3.05 -43.69 -46.61
C PRO A 106 2.24 -42.39 -46.49
N GLY A 107 2.90 -41.25 -46.66
CA GLY A 107 2.26 -39.93 -46.62
C GLY A 107 1.85 -39.41 -45.23
N GLU A 108 2.08 -40.19 -44.17
CA GLU A 108 1.96 -39.75 -42.77
C GLU A 108 3.26 -39.04 -42.32
N CYS A 109 3.16 -38.14 -41.35
CA CYS A 109 4.29 -37.58 -40.62
C CYS A 109 3.86 -37.45 -39.15
N ARG A 110 4.46 -38.25 -38.28
CA ARG A 110 4.22 -38.24 -36.82
C ARG A 110 5.43 -37.64 -36.14
N CYS A 111 5.18 -36.80 -35.15
CA CYS A 111 6.26 -36.10 -34.46
C CYS A 111 6.77 -36.89 -33.26
N LYS A 112 8.08 -36.83 -33.05
CA LYS A 112 8.71 -37.23 -31.80
C LYS A 112 8.28 -36.28 -30.67
N LEU A 113 8.41 -36.76 -29.44
CA LEU A 113 8.07 -35.98 -28.25
C LEU A 113 8.85 -34.66 -28.25
N GLY A 114 8.15 -33.55 -28.02
CA GLY A 114 8.76 -32.21 -28.04
C GLY A 114 8.68 -31.50 -29.40
N PHE A 115 8.06 -32.09 -30.42
CA PHE A 115 7.82 -31.47 -31.72
C PHE A 115 6.36 -31.60 -32.15
N TYR A 116 5.88 -30.64 -32.93
CA TYR A 116 4.51 -30.58 -33.44
C TYR A 116 4.46 -29.93 -34.83
N GLY A 117 3.27 -29.88 -35.41
CA GLY A 117 3.04 -29.38 -36.77
C GLY A 117 2.96 -30.49 -37.80
N ASP A 118 2.47 -30.16 -39.00
CA ASP A 118 2.24 -31.13 -40.08
C ASP A 118 3.50 -31.80 -40.62
N LEU A 119 4.66 -31.16 -40.38
CA LEU A 119 5.99 -31.60 -40.82
C LEU A 119 6.94 -31.87 -39.65
N CYS A 120 6.48 -31.74 -38.41
CA CYS A 120 7.29 -31.92 -37.20
C CYS A 120 8.52 -31.00 -37.09
N ASP A 121 8.43 -29.83 -37.69
CA ASP A 121 9.45 -28.79 -37.76
C ASP A 121 9.32 -27.74 -36.63
N LYS A 122 8.21 -27.76 -35.88
CA LYS A 122 7.97 -26.83 -34.77
C LYS A 122 8.28 -27.50 -33.44
N CYS A 123 9.12 -26.87 -32.62
CA CYS A 123 9.37 -27.32 -31.26
C CYS A 123 8.18 -27.04 -30.35
N VAL A 124 7.90 -27.92 -29.40
CA VAL A 124 6.98 -27.66 -28.30
C VAL A 124 7.75 -26.90 -27.23
N ALA A 125 7.30 -25.69 -26.90
CA ALA A 125 7.88 -24.91 -25.81
C ALA A 125 7.63 -25.58 -24.44
N LEU A 126 8.42 -25.21 -23.44
CA LEU A 126 8.25 -25.72 -22.08
C LEU A 126 6.78 -25.54 -21.62
N PRO A 127 6.11 -26.59 -21.09
CA PRO A 127 4.72 -26.46 -20.65
C PRO A 127 4.58 -25.33 -19.63
N GLY A 128 3.65 -24.40 -19.89
CA GLY A 128 3.45 -23.19 -19.07
C GLY A 128 4.17 -21.94 -19.57
N CYS A 129 4.95 -22.03 -20.65
CA CYS A 129 5.53 -20.88 -21.35
C CYS A 129 4.41 -19.92 -21.83
N GLN A 130 4.36 -18.70 -21.29
CA GLN A 130 3.32 -17.72 -21.63
C GLN A 130 3.80 -16.75 -22.71
N HIS A 131 4.89 -16.02 -22.44
CA HIS A 131 5.43 -14.98 -23.32
C HIS A 131 6.83 -15.36 -23.80
N GLY A 132 6.91 -16.44 -24.58
CA GLY A 132 8.18 -16.92 -25.09
C GLY A 132 8.05 -17.91 -26.22
N ARG A 133 9.19 -18.19 -26.83
CA ARG A 133 9.37 -19.06 -27.99
C ARG A 133 10.42 -20.13 -27.70
N CYS A 134 10.35 -21.26 -28.39
CA CYS A 134 11.36 -22.31 -28.27
C CYS A 134 12.31 -22.24 -29.47
N ASN A 135 13.59 -22.50 -29.22
CA ASN A 135 14.56 -22.83 -30.27
C ASN A 135 14.86 -24.33 -30.24
N VAL A 136 14.90 -24.92 -29.03
CA VAL A 136 14.94 -26.36 -28.79
C VAL A 136 13.66 -26.81 -28.10
N SER A 137 13.23 -28.06 -28.33
CA SER A 137 12.10 -28.64 -27.62
C SER A 137 12.24 -28.52 -26.10
N PHE A 138 11.15 -28.17 -25.42
CA PHE A 138 11.09 -27.97 -23.96
C PHE A 138 11.94 -26.81 -23.42
N GLU A 139 12.26 -25.85 -24.27
CA GLU A 139 12.83 -24.56 -23.86
C GLU A 139 11.76 -23.45 -23.94
N CYS A 140 11.93 -22.39 -23.15
CA CYS A 140 11.12 -21.17 -23.23
C CYS A 140 12.08 -19.97 -23.21
N SER A 141 12.44 -19.48 -24.38
CA SER A 141 13.19 -18.23 -24.54
C SER A 141 12.21 -17.05 -24.52
N CYS A 142 12.38 -16.16 -23.55
CA CYS A 142 11.41 -15.12 -23.27
C CYS A 142 11.39 -14.03 -24.34
N ASP A 143 10.19 -13.54 -24.62
CA ASP A 143 10.00 -12.33 -25.40
C ASP A 143 10.58 -11.11 -24.64
N PRO A 144 10.98 -10.05 -25.36
CA PRO A 144 11.52 -8.84 -24.74
C PRO A 144 10.60 -8.28 -23.65
N GLY A 145 11.15 -8.04 -22.47
CA GLY A 145 10.38 -7.53 -21.34
C GLY A 145 9.77 -8.60 -20.43
N TRP A 146 10.01 -9.89 -20.69
CA TRP A 146 9.62 -10.99 -19.81
C TRP A 146 10.84 -11.76 -19.32
N LYS A 147 10.71 -12.35 -18.13
CA LYS A 147 11.74 -13.16 -17.48
C LYS A 147 11.13 -14.32 -16.71
N GLY A 148 12.00 -15.14 -16.13
CA GLY A 148 11.63 -16.36 -15.40
C GLY A 148 11.58 -17.58 -16.32
N MET A 149 11.47 -18.76 -15.73
CA MET A 149 11.54 -20.05 -16.45
C MET A 149 10.38 -20.25 -17.44
N PHE A 150 9.24 -19.64 -17.16
CA PHE A 150 8.02 -19.72 -17.98
C PHE A 150 7.68 -18.40 -18.69
N CYS A 151 8.57 -17.41 -18.59
CA CYS A 151 8.35 -16.06 -19.13
C CYS A 151 7.03 -15.43 -18.68
N SER A 152 6.70 -15.66 -17.39
CA SER A 152 5.49 -15.19 -16.73
C SER A 152 5.73 -13.96 -15.86
N GLU A 153 6.99 -13.60 -15.61
CA GLU A 153 7.33 -12.41 -14.82
C GLU A 153 7.69 -11.25 -15.75
N PRO A 154 7.03 -10.08 -15.65
CA PRO A 154 7.40 -8.91 -16.43
C PRO A 154 8.68 -8.26 -15.88
N ILE A 155 9.47 -7.69 -16.78
CA ILE A 155 10.63 -6.86 -16.45
C ILE A 155 10.13 -5.42 -16.29
N CYS A 156 10.24 -4.89 -15.07
CA CYS A 156 9.80 -3.53 -14.76
C CYS A 156 10.67 -2.46 -15.46
N ALA A 157 10.18 -1.22 -15.47
CA ALA A 157 10.95 -0.08 -15.97
C ALA A 157 12.34 0.01 -15.32
N PRO A 158 13.37 0.51 -16.03
CA PRO A 158 14.69 0.72 -15.45
C PRO A 158 14.59 1.66 -14.24
N ASP A 159 15.40 1.39 -13.21
CA ASP A 159 15.40 2.09 -11.92
C ASP A 159 14.15 1.88 -11.04
N CYS A 160 13.24 0.97 -11.38
CA CYS A 160 12.17 0.56 -10.49
C CYS A 160 12.72 -0.40 -9.42
N LEU A 161 12.96 0.08 -8.20
CA LEU A 161 13.43 -0.77 -7.10
C LEU A 161 12.33 -1.77 -6.73
N SER A 162 12.64 -3.07 -6.72
CA SER A 162 11.69 -4.15 -6.39
C SER A 162 11.11 -4.05 -4.97
N THR A 163 11.83 -3.40 -4.05
CA THR A 163 11.41 -3.14 -2.66
C THR A 163 10.43 -1.96 -2.56
N GLN A 164 10.41 -1.05 -3.53
CA GLN A 164 9.65 0.21 -3.50
C GLN A 164 8.54 0.25 -4.56
N GLY A 165 8.65 -0.57 -5.61
CA GLY A 165 7.67 -0.68 -6.68
C GLY A 165 7.49 -2.11 -7.19
N TYR A 166 6.55 -2.27 -8.09
CA TYR A 166 6.22 -3.51 -8.80
C TYR A 166 5.68 -3.19 -10.20
N CYS A 167 5.57 -4.20 -11.06
CA CYS A 167 5.00 -4.04 -12.38
C CYS A 167 4.11 -5.24 -12.73
N GLU A 168 2.96 -4.96 -13.34
CA GLU A 168 2.08 -5.98 -13.91
C GLU A 168 2.36 -6.18 -15.40
N LYS A 169 2.88 -5.14 -16.06
CA LYS A 169 3.26 -5.14 -17.48
C LYS A 169 4.73 -4.77 -17.65
N PRO A 170 5.39 -5.29 -18.69
CA PRO A 170 6.76 -4.91 -19.00
C PRO A 170 6.91 -3.39 -19.17
N GLY A 171 7.95 -2.82 -18.57
CA GLY A 171 8.24 -1.39 -18.68
C GLY A 171 7.34 -0.45 -17.86
N GLU A 172 6.42 -0.99 -17.05
CA GLU A 172 5.67 -0.20 -16.06
C GLU A 172 6.44 -0.17 -14.73
N CYS A 173 6.17 0.84 -13.90
CA CYS A 173 6.58 0.87 -12.49
C CYS A 173 5.45 1.48 -11.66
N ARG A 174 4.79 0.64 -10.86
CA ARG A 174 3.79 1.03 -9.87
C ARG A 174 4.43 1.10 -8.51
N CYS A 175 4.18 2.18 -7.80
CA CYS A 175 4.78 2.38 -6.48
C CYS A 175 4.00 1.63 -5.40
N ARG A 176 4.74 1.06 -4.45
CA ARG A 176 4.16 0.56 -3.20
C ARG A 176 3.77 1.76 -2.33
N LEU A 177 2.87 1.52 -1.38
CA LEU A 177 2.44 2.53 -0.42
C LEU A 177 3.65 3.18 0.27
N GLY A 178 3.65 4.51 0.34
CA GLY A 178 4.77 5.29 0.89
C GLY A 178 5.81 5.72 -0.13
N TRP A 179 5.66 5.36 -1.41
CA TRP A 179 6.52 5.80 -2.50
C TRP A 179 5.71 6.45 -3.61
N GLN A 180 6.32 7.43 -4.27
CA GLN A 180 5.71 8.15 -5.39
C GLN A 180 6.75 8.54 -6.45
N GLY A 181 6.24 9.14 -7.52
CA GLY A 181 6.99 9.53 -8.70
C GLY A 181 7.15 8.40 -9.71
N PRO A 182 7.68 8.68 -10.91
CA PRO A 182 7.71 7.74 -12.03
C PRO A 182 8.62 6.52 -11.80
N LYS A 183 9.57 6.62 -10.85
CA LYS A 183 10.53 5.58 -10.49
C LYS A 183 10.39 5.09 -9.04
N CYS A 184 9.36 5.56 -8.32
CA CYS A 184 9.10 5.20 -6.92
C CYS A 184 10.26 5.44 -5.95
N LYS A 185 11.12 6.43 -6.24
CA LYS A 185 12.26 6.81 -5.39
C LYS A 185 11.93 7.90 -4.36
N GLN A 186 10.85 8.64 -4.60
CA GLN A 186 10.44 9.72 -3.72
C GLN A 186 9.52 9.16 -2.66
N CYS A 187 9.66 9.59 -1.41
CA CYS A 187 8.71 9.24 -0.37
C CYS A 187 7.35 9.87 -0.70
N ALA A 188 6.31 9.12 -0.38
CA ALA A 188 4.95 9.62 -0.31
C ALA A 188 4.56 9.70 1.17
N VAL A 189 3.93 10.82 1.53
CA VAL A 189 3.36 11.02 2.86
C VAL A 189 2.22 10.03 3.11
N LEU A 190 1.88 9.82 4.37
CA LEU A 190 0.71 9.04 4.75
C LEU A 190 -0.56 9.61 4.08
N PRO A 191 -1.44 8.79 3.48
CA PRO A 191 -2.67 9.28 2.89
C PRO A 191 -3.50 10.10 3.89
N GLY A 192 -3.92 11.31 3.48
CA GLY A 192 -4.62 12.25 4.36
C GLY A 192 -3.71 13.22 5.12
N CYS A 193 -2.40 13.15 4.95
CA CYS A 193 -1.47 14.18 5.42
C CYS A 193 -1.78 15.51 4.72
N GLY A 194 -2.31 16.49 5.47
CA GLY A 194 -2.77 17.76 4.89
C GLY A 194 -1.69 18.84 4.83
N HIS A 195 -0.90 18.95 5.90
CA HIS A 195 0.12 20.01 6.07
C HIS A 195 1.40 19.41 6.66
N GLY A 196 2.06 18.56 5.87
CA GLY A 196 3.28 17.90 6.29
C GLY A 196 4.08 17.33 5.13
N THR A 197 5.32 16.97 5.45
CA THR A 197 6.31 16.43 4.51
C THR A 197 6.78 15.05 4.97
N CYS A 198 7.44 14.31 4.09
CA CYS A 198 8.01 13.00 4.41
C CYS A 198 9.54 13.04 4.32
N GLN A 199 10.20 12.31 5.22
CA GLN A 199 11.62 11.96 5.09
C GLN A 199 11.77 10.46 4.83
N GLY A 200 10.92 9.64 5.45
CA GLY A 200 10.71 8.22 5.14
C GLY A 200 9.36 7.92 4.49
N PRO A 201 9.15 6.70 3.98
CA PRO A 201 7.86 6.27 3.43
C PRO A 201 6.77 6.27 4.50
N LEU A 202 5.57 6.74 4.15
CA LEU A 202 4.39 6.79 5.04
C LEU A 202 4.56 7.67 6.29
N GLU A 203 5.56 8.55 6.30
CA GLU A 203 5.73 9.55 7.34
C GLU A 203 4.94 10.83 7.01
N CYS A 204 4.37 11.47 8.02
CA CYS A 204 3.75 12.79 7.90
C CYS A 204 4.34 13.69 8.99
N ARG A 205 5.46 14.33 8.67
CA ARG A 205 6.11 15.30 9.54
C ARG A 205 5.43 16.65 9.35
N CYS A 206 4.78 17.14 10.40
CA CYS A 206 3.97 18.35 10.30
C CYS A 206 4.79 19.59 10.01
N ASP A 207 4.22 20.44 9.15
CA ASP A 207 4.71 21.78 8.93
C ASP A 207 4.54 22.63 10.20
N PRO A 208 5.34 23.69 10.38
CA PRO A 208 5.23 24.57 11.54
C PRO A 208 3.80 25.08 11.73
N GLY A 209 3.28 24.93 12.94
CA GLY A 209 1.92 25.35 13.29
C GLY A 209 0.84 24.28 13.06
N TRP A 210 1.20 23.06 12.66
CA TRP A 210 0.28 21.92 12.58
C TRP A 210 0.72 20.80 13.52
N THR A 211 -0.26 20.00 13.97
CA THR A 211 -0.05 18.89 14.88
C THR A 211 -1.05 17.75 14.60
N GLY A 212 -0.89 16.64 15.32
CA GLY A 212 -1.60 15.39 15.10
C GLY A 212 -0.91 14.49 14.07
N LEU A 213 -1.37 13.23 13.99
CA LEU A 213 -0.77 12.19 13.16
C LEU A 213 -0.78 12.50 11.65
N LEU A 214 -1.79 13.26 11.21
CA LEU A 214 -2.00 13.66 9.80
C LEU A 214 -1.79 15.16 9.57
N CYS A 215 -1.30 15.89 10.57
CA CYS A 215 -1.07 17.33 10.49
C CYS A 215 -2.31 18.13 10.04
N GLN A 216 -3.47 17.69 10.53
CA GLN A 216 -4.77 18.30 10.25
C GLN A 216 -5.24 19.22 11.37
N THR A 217 -4.60 19.16 12.55
CA THR A 217 -4.97 20.00 13.69
C THR A 217 -4.05 21.22 13.72
N PRO A 218 -4.58 22.46 13.61
CA PRO A 218 -3.75 23.65 13.75
C PRO A 218 -3.35 23.87 15.21
N VAL A 219 -2.13 24.35 15.41
CA VAL A 219 -1.63 24.79 16.72
C VAL A 219 -2.06 26.24 16.94
N CYS A 220 -2.89 26.46 17.96
CA CYS A 220 -3.43 27.78 18.26
C CYS A 220 -2.35 28.74 18.77
N ALA A 221 -2.67 30.04 18.83
CA ALA A 221 -1.79 31.05 19.40
C ALA A 221 -1.31 30.66 20.80
N GLN A 222 -0.06 31.01 21.14
CA GLN A 222 0.50 30.73 22.45
C GLN A 222 -0.32 31.43 23.55
N GLY A 223 -0.76 30.68 24.55
CA GLY A 223 -1.60 31.20 25.64
C GLY A 223 -3.11 31.14 25.36
N CYS A 224 -3.55 30.71 24.18
CA CYS A 224 -4.97 30.52 23.88
C CYS A 224 -5.58 29.46 24.83
N SER A 225 -6.68 29.81 25.50
CA SER A 225 -7.37 28.90 26.42
C SER A 225 -7.82 27.63 25.69
N ARG A 226 -7.48 26.46 26.25
CA ARG A 226 -7.91 25.16 25.70
C ARG A 226 -9.41 24.90 25.90
N GLU A 227 -9.99 25.49 26.93
CA GLU A 227 -11.41 25.31 27.26
C GLU A 227 -12.30 26.34 26.56
N HIS A 228 -11.82 27.58 26.47
CA HIS A 228 -12.63 28.74 26.06
C HIS A 228 -12.22 29.30 24.71
N GLY A 229 -11.12 28.80 24.13
CA GLY A 229 -10.61 29.17 22.82
C GLY A 229 -10.52 27.98 21.87
N GLY A 230 -10.35 28.29 20.59
CA GLY A 230 -10.02 27.33 19.54
C GLY A 230 -9.50 28.05 18.30
N CYS A 231 -8.92 27.31 17.36
CA CYS A 231 -8.34 27.91 16.16
C CYS A 231 -8.68 27.09 14.92
N ARG A 232 -8.91 27.79 13.81
CA ARG A 232 -9.05 27.17 12.47
C ARG A 232 -7.77 27.28 11.65
N ARG A 233 -6.90 28.23 12.01
CA ARG A 233 -5.60 28.45 11.38
C ARG A 233 -4.52 28.49 12.46
N PRO A 234 -3.29 28.03 12.14
CA PRO A 234 -2.17 28.12 13.06
C PRO A 234 -1.97 29.55 13.58
N GLY A 235 -1.62 29.70 14.86
CA GLY A 235 -1.31 31.00 15.45
C GLY A 235 -2.51 31.94 15.66
N THR A 236 -3.74 31.48 15.41
CA THR A 236 -4.96 32.24 15.73
C THR A 236 -5.57 31.76 17.05
N CYS A 237 -6.35 32.61 17.72
CA CYS A 237 -7.18 32.24 18.85
C CYS A 237 -8.57 32.84 18.65
N ARG A 238 -9.59 32.01 18.57
CA ARG A 238 -10.99 32.40 18.46
C ARG A 238 -11.70 31.99 19.74
N CYS A 239 -12.31 32.98 20.39
CA CYS A 239 -13.02 32.74 21.64
C CYS A 239 -14.37 32.08 21.40
N ARG A 240 -14.74 31.21 22.33
CA ARG A 240 -16.11 30.71 22.47
C ARG A 240 -17.01 31.84 22.96
N VAL A 241 -18.31 31.69 22.71
CA VAL A 241 -19.32 32.67 23.12
C VAL A 241 -19.22 32.93 24.62
N GLY A 242 -19.21 34.21 25.00
CA GLY A 242 -19.10 34.64 26.39
C GLY A 242 -17.67 34.83 26.91
N TRP A 243 -16.65 34.63 26.07
CA TRP A 243 -15.24 34.90 26.37
C TRP A 243 -14.65 35.89 25.38
N THR A 244 -13.68 36.68 25.83
CA THR A 244 -13.02 37.75 25.09
C THR A 244 -11.53 37.83 25.45
N GLY A 245 -10.83 38.79 24.86
CA GLY A 245 -9.39 39.00 25.01
C GLY A 245 -8.56 38.16 24.02
N PRO A 246 -7.25 38.42 23.93
CA PRO A 246 -6.35 37.77 22.96
C PRO A 246 -6.20 36.25 23.21
N ASN A 247 -6.38 35.82 24.46
CA ASN A 247 -6.22 34.44 24.90
C ASN A 247 -7.53 33.75 25.31
N CYS A 248 -8.68 34.45 25.18
CA CYS A 248 -9.99 33.94 25.58
C CYS A 248 -10.08 33.55 27.06
N THR A 249 -9.41 34.30 27.91
CA THR A 249 -9.37 34.11 29.37
C THR A 249 -10.27 35.10 30.10
N GLU A 250 -10.73 36.15 29.43
CA GLU A 250 -11.61 37.17 30.00
C GLU A 250 -13.06 36.81 29.69
N CYS A 251 -13.94 36.89 30.68
CA CYS A 251 -15.36 36.70 30.46
C CYS A 251 -15.98 37.98 29.88
N VAL A 252 -17.07 37.81 29.13
CA VAL A 252 -17.91 38.92 28.69
C VAL A 252 -19.01 39.11 29.75
N PRO A 253 -19.10 40.29 30.40
CA PRO A 253 -20.17 40.56 31.35
C PRO A 253 -21.52 40.67 30.64
N TYR A 254 -22.62 40.62 31.41
CA TYR A 254 -23.95 40.77 30.84
C TYR A 254 -24.09 42.10 30.06
N PRO A 255 -24.71 42.12 28.87
CA PRO A 255 -24.87 43.36 28.10
C PRO A 255 -25.60 44.44 28.92
N GLY A 256 -24.96 45.61 29.08
CA GLY A 256 -25.51 46.70 29.91
C GLY A 256 -25.00 46.74 31.34
N CYS A 257 -24.14 45.79 31.75
CA CYS A 257 -23.40 45.86 33.02
C CYS A 257 -22.48 47.09 33.02
N VAL A 258 -22.74 48.07 33.88
CA VAL A 258 -21.99 49.35 33.89
C VAL A 258 -20.88 49.32 34.94
N HIS A 259 -21.24 49.05 36.20
CA HIS A 259 -20.32 49.05 37.34
C HIS A 259 -20.21 47.65 37.97
N GLY A 260 -19.84 46.68 37.15
CA GLY A 260 -19.71 45.29 37.58
C GLY A 260 -18.69 44.50 36.78
N SER A 261 -18.23 43.40 37.38
CA SER A 261 -17.28 42.45 36.78
C SER A 261 -17.93 41.08 36.63
N CYS A 262 -17.34 40.21 35.80
CA CYS A 262 -17.81 38.85 35.64
C CYS A 262 -16.76 37.86 36.16
N LYS A 263 -17.22 36.70 36.66
CA LYS A 263 -16.36 35.52 36.87
C LYS A 263 -16.74 34.40 35.90
N ARG A 264 -18.04 34.28 35.63
CA ARG A 264 -18.58 33.44 34.56
C ARG A 264 -19.12 34.33 33.42
N PRO A 265 -19.20 33.81 32.18
CA PRO A 265 -19.82 34.53 31.09
C PRO A 265 -21.23 34.99 31.42
N TRP A 266 -21.57 36.21 31.01
CA TRP A 266 -22.89 36.83 31.16
C TRP A 266 -23.33 37.08 32.62
N GLU A 267 -22.38 37.08 33.54
CA GLU A 267 -22.60 37.50 34.91
C GLU A 267 -22.30 39.01 35.04
N CYS A 268 -23.02 39.71 35.92
CA CYS A 268 -22.72 41.08 36.31
C CYS A 268 -22.65 41.14 37.83
N ARG A 269 -21.44 41.10 38.39
CA ARG A 269 -21.18 41.19 39.82
C ARG A 269 -20.85 42.64 40.15
N CYS A 270 -21.77 43.31 40.83
CA CYS A 270 -21.62 44.73 41.12
C CYS A 270 -20.41 45.04 41.98
N GLU A 271 -19.74 46.13 41.63
CA GLU A 271 -18.73 46.73 42.48
C GLU A 271 -19.38 47.29 43.75
N PRO A 272 -18.63 47.38 44.87
CA PRO A 272 -19.17 47.94 46.11
C PRO A 272 -19.78 49.33 45.90
N GLY A 273 -21.01 49.54 46.39
CA GLY A 273 -21.75 50.80 46.24
C GLY A 273 -22.69 50.85 45.03
N TRP A 274 -22.73 49.80 44.21
CA TRP A 274 -23.66 49.64 43.09
C TRP A 274 -24.57 48.43 43.28
N ALA A 275 -25.79 48.52 42.73
CA ALA A 275 -26.83 47.53 42.81
C ALA A 275 -27.67 47.45 41.53
N GLY A 276 -28.63 46.53 41.53
CA GLY A 276 -29.46 46.18 40.37
C GLY A 276 -28.81 45.09 39.50
N ASP A 277 -29.61 44.45 38.66
CA ASP A 277 -29.15 43.34 37.79
C ASP A 277 -28.04 43.75 36.82
N LEU A 278 -27.95 45.05 36.51
CA LEU A 278 -26.97 45.63 35.59
C LEU A 278 -25.95 46.56 36.31
N CYS A 279 -25.97 46.59 37.64
CA CYS A 279 -25.10 47.44 38.45
C CYS A 279 -25.14 48.92 38.03
N ASN A 280 -26.35 49.39 37.71
CA ASN A 280 -26.64 50.74 37.25
C ASN A 280 -27.31 51.60 38.33
N GLU A 281 -27.64 51.02 39.48
CA GLU A 281 -28.23 51.73 40.62
C GLU A 281 -27.15 52.04 41.65
N LYS A 282 -27.00 53.31 42.01
CA LYS A 282 -26.04 53.73 43.03
C LYS A 282 -26.67 53.66 44.42
N LEU A 283 -25.99 53.01 45.36
CA LEU A 283 -26.44 52.86 46.73
C LEU A 283 -26.06 54.09 47.59
N THR A 284 -26.93 55.10 47.64
CA THR A 284 -26.66 56.40 48.31
C THR A 284 -27.29 56.58 49.69
N TYR A 285 -28.03 55.58 50.19
CA TYR A 285 -28.86 55.77 51.39
C TYR A 285 -28.10 56.26 52.63
N CYS A 286 -26.92 55.70 52.92
CA CYS A 286 -26.07 56.16 54.01
C CYS A 286 -25.44 57.54 53.77
N ASP A 287 -25.19 57.93 52.52
CA ASP A 287 -24.66 59.25 52.16
C ASP A 287 -25.73 60.33 52.40
N GLU A 288 -27.00 59.99 52.13
CA GLU A 288 -28.15 60.87 52.36
C GLU A 288 -28.56 60.93 53.85
N HIS A 289 -28.28 59.87 54.62
CA HIS A 289 -28.67 59.74 56.04
C HIS A 289 -27.47 59.39 56.95
N PRO A 290 -26.49 60.30 57.12
CA PRO A 290 -25.24 60.01 57.82
C PRO A 290 -25.42 59.67 59.30
N ASP A 291 -26.46 60.18 59.96
CA ASP A 291 -26.71 59.98 61.40
C ASP A 291 -27.56 58.74 61.73
N ILE A 292 -27.86 57.88 60.76
CA ILE A 292 -28.77 56.75 60.96
C ILE A 292 -28.17 55.66 61.85
N CYS A 293 -26.86 55.43 61.74
CA CYS A 293 -26.14 54.49 62.57
C CYS A 293 -25.55 55.22 63.78
N ARG A 294 -26.07 54.95 64.98
CA ARG A 294 -25.63 55.63 66.21
C ARG A 294 -24.40 54.98 66.81
N ASN A 295 -23.76 55.66 67.76
CA ASN A 295 -22.64 55.14 68.56
C ASN A 295 -21.39 54.74 67.75
N ASN A 296 -21.00 55.56 66.76
CA ASN A 296 -19.80 55.34 65.92
C ASN A 296 -19.83 54.00 65.15
N ALA A 297 -21.02 53.61 64.69
CA ALA A 297 -21.24 52.42 63.87
C ALA A 297 -21.03 52.72 62.38
N THR A 298 -20.55 51.73 61.61
CA THR A 298 -20.33 51.86 60.17
C THR A 298 -21.64 51.62 59.41
N CYS A 299 -22.10 52.61 58.63
CA CYS A 299 -23.27 52.48 57.76
C CYS A 299 -22.87 51.85 56.43
N ILE A 300 -23.62 50.84 55.98
CA ILE A 300 -23.51 50.25 54.63
C ILE A 300 -24.85 50.43 53.93
N SER A 301 -24.86 51.15 52.80
CA SER A 301 -26.02 51.28 51.94
C SER A 301 -26.35 49.91 51.32
N MET A 302 -27.61 49.53 51.32
CA MET A 302 -28.12 48.26 50.80
C MET A 302 -29.19 48.55 49.74
N THR A 303 -29.62 47.52 49.00
CA THR A 303 -30.78 47.66 48.10
C THR A 303 -32.05 47.93 48.89
N HIS A 304 -33.07 48.49 48.23
CA HIS A 304 -34.37 48.72 48.86
C HIS A 304 -35.04 47.41 49.30
N GLU A 305 -34.84 46.31 48.56
CA GLU A 305 -35.35 44.98 48.90
C GLU A 305 -34.70 44.41 50.18
N ASP A 306 -33.42 44.71 50.41
CA ASP A 306 -32.68 44.32 51.62
C ASP A 306 -32.86 45.31 52.79
N GLY A 307 -33.68 46.35 52.61
CA GLY A 307 -34.07 47.31 53.64
C GLY A 307 -33.17 48.55 53.76
N ASP A 308 -32.65 49.03 52.63
CA ASP A 308 -31.95 50.30 52.35
C ASP A 308 -30.59 50.52 53.01
N TYR A 309 -30.40 50.03 54.24
CA TYR A 309 -29.15 50.17 54.98
C TYR A 309 -28.95 49.06 56.00
N ARG A 310 -27.68 48.85 56.36
CA ARG A 310 -27.25 48.01 57.47
C ARG A 310 -26.19 48.75 58.28
N CYS A 311 -26.41 48.86 59.59
CA CYS A 311 -25.38 49.37 60.51
C CYS A 311 -24.55 48.22 61.06
N ILE A 312 -23.22 48.30 60.93
CA ILE A 312 -22.28 47.43 61.64
C ILE A 312 -21.99 48.05 63.00
N CYS A 313 -22.58 47.47 64.05
CA CYS A 313 -22.46 47.98 65.41
C CYS A 313 -21.09 47.63 66.02
N PRO A 314 -20.44 48.58 66.74
CA PRO A 314 -19.27 48.27 67.53
C PRO A 314 -19.63 47.37 68.71
N LEU A 315 -18.62 46.70 69.27
CA LEU A 315 -18.79 45.80 70.42
C LEU A 315 -19.53 46.50 71.57
N GLY A 316 -20.54 45.82 72.12
CA GLY A 316 -21.38 46.36 73.19
C GLY A 316 -22.59 47.17 72.72
N TYR A 317 -22.87 47.22 71.41
CA TYR A 317 -24.08 47.84 70.86
C TYR A 317 -24.80 46.89 69.90
N MET A 318 -26.14 46.94 69.89
CA MET A 318 -26.98 46.16 68.99
C MET A 318 -28.24 46.92 68.57
N GLY A 319 -29.03 46.31 67.67
CA GLY A 319 -30.20 46.92 67.04
C GLY A 319 -29.91 47.45 65.64
N ARG A 320 -30.96 47.71 64.85
CA ARG A 320 -30.83 48.12 63.42
C ARG A 320 -30.02 49.41 63.23
N GLN A 321 -30.04 50.30 64.22
CA GLN A 321 -29.32 51.58 64.25
C GLN A 321 -28.26 51.63 65.35
N CYS A 322 -27.89 50.47 65.93
CA CYS A 322 -26.91 50.35 67.03
C CYS A 322 -27.25 51.20 68.26
N GLN A 323 -28.54 51.43 68.51
CA GLN A 323 -29.03 52.31 69.57
C GLN A 323 -29.11 51.63 70.95
N ILE A 324 -29.08 50.29 71.00
CA ILE A 324 -29.22 49.53 72.23
C ILE A 324 -27.82 49.20 72.77
N LYS A 325 -27.46 49.74 73.93
CA LYS A 325 -26.23 49.40 74.63
C LYS A 325 -26.40 48.05 75.32
N THR A 326 -25.58 47.08 74.94
CA THR A 326 -25.54 45.76 75.59
C THR A 326 -24.39 45.70 76.57
N MET A 327 -24.69 45.29 77.79
CA MET A 327 -23.68 44.83 78.72
C MET A 327 -23.28 43.40 78.33
N MET A 328 -22.49 43.27 77.27
CA MET A 328 -21.71 42.05 77.12
C MET A 328 -20.37 42.25 77.83
N PRO A 329 -19.99 41.35 78.76
CA PRO A 329 -18.65 41.34 79.30
C PRO A 329 -17.68 40.98 78.17
N SER A 330 -16.50 41.61 78.19
CA SER A 330 -15.37 41.25 77.35
C SER A 330 -15.01 39.78 77.56
N MET A 331 -15.52 38.89 76.71
CA MET A 331 -14.79 37.67 76.42
C MET A 331 -13.90 37.96 75.23
N GLU A 332 -12.61 37.75 75.46
CA GLU A 332 -11.54 37.86 74.48
C GLU A 332 -11.90 37.11 73.19
N LEU A 333 -11.71 37.80 72.08
CA LEU A 333 -11.65 37.21 70.76
C LEU A 333 -10.48 36.22 70.76
N ILE A 334 -10.76 34.92 70.90
CA ILE A 334 -9.79 33.89 70.53
C ILE A 334 -9.83 33.82 69.00
N PRO A 335 -8.77 34.20 68.28
CA PRO A 335 -8.73 34.00 66.84
C PRO A 335 -8.81 32.49 66.53
N PRO A 336 -9.50 32.07 65.45
CA PRO A 336 -9.33 30.70 64.97
C PRO A 336 -7.84 30.47 64.71
N MET A 337 -7.28 29.40 65.27
CA MET A 337 -5.92 28.96 64.97
C MET A 337 -5.75 28.87 63.45
N PRO A 338 -4.64 29.37 62.88
CA PRO A 338 -4.31 29.03 61.51
C PRO A 338 -3.98 27.53 61.46
N ASP A 339 -4.68 26.83 60.59
CA ASP A 339 -4.37 25.45 60.20
C ASP A 339 -2.94 25.44 59.67
N ALA A 340 -2.01 24.88 60.44
CA ALA A 340 -0.63 24.71 60.02
C ALA A 340 -0.51 23.40 59.24
N THR A 341 -0.90 23.43 57.96
CA THR A 341 -0.32 22.49 56.99
C THR A 341 0.18 23.24 55.76
N MET A 342 1.51 23.27 55.70
CA MET A 342 2.36 23.29 54.49
C MET A 342 2.28 24.48 53.53
N GLU A 343 3.36 25.28 53.51
CA GLU A 343 4.18 25.54 52.31
C GLU A 343 5.63 25.83 52.77
N LEU A 344 6.61 24.99 52.45
CA LEU A 344 7.45 24.97 51.25
C LEU A 344 8.70 25.87 51.35
N SER A 345 9.84 25.19 51.50
CA SER A 345 11.15 25.47 50.87
C SER A 345 12.11 26.58 51.37
N GLN A 346 13.37 26.14 51.56
CA GLN A 346 14.64 26.68 51.03
C GLN A 346 15.67 27.38 51.95
N GLY A 347 16.92 26.86 51.83
CA GLY A 347 18.21 27.57 51.96
C GLY A 347 19.00 27.26 53.25
N ILE A 348 20.32 27.03 53.29
CA ILE A 348 21.45 27.15 52.36
C ILE A 348 22.62 26.24 52.87
N GLN A 349 23.42 25.78 51.90
CA GLN A 349 24.74 25.14 51.86
C GLN A 349 25.71 25.17 53.08
N GLY A 350 26.49 24.09 53.24
CA GLY A 350 27.71 24.05 54.06
C GLY A 350 28.51 22.72 54.04
N LEU A 351 29.54 22.68 53.18
CA LEU A 351 30.81 21.90 53.16
C LEU A 351 31.02 20.56 53.92
N ALA A 352 31.56 19.61 53.14
CA ALA A 352 32.74 18.75 53.38
C ALA A 352 32.76 17.72 54.54
N ASN A 353 32.75 16.42 54.20
CA ASN A 353 33.97 15.57 54.19
C ASN A 353 33.64 14.10 53.85
N LYS A 354 34.47 13.53 52.96
CA LYS A 354 34.70 12.08 52.71
C LYS A 354 35.70 11.59 53.79
N PRO A 355 35.63 10.35 54.33
CA PRO A 355 36.28 9.15 53.74
C PRO A 355 35.45 7.87 53.96
N SER A 356 35.68 6.70 53.36
CA SER A 356 36.60 6.16 52.35
C SER A 356 36.05 4.77 52.02
N ILE A 357 36.15 4.35 50.76
CA ILE A 357 36.02 2.95 50.34
C ILE A 357 37.44 2.42 50.20
N GLU A 358 37.70 1.22 50.73
CA GLU A 358 38.59 0.18 50.17
C GLU A 358 37.99 -1.17 50.61
N GLU A 359 37.98 -2.28 49.89
CA GLU A 359 38.30 -2.67 48.52
C GLU A 359 37.92 -4.18 48.40
N ILE A 360 37.55 -4.66 47.19
CA ILE A 360 38.00 -5.94 46.57
C ILE A 360 37.62 -7.28 47.29
N SER A 361 37.19 -8.39 46.69
CA SER A 361 37.01 -8.92 45.33
C SER A 361 36.23 -10.24 45.41
N ASN A 362 35.63 -10.62 44.26
CA ASN A 362 35.48 -11.96 43.67
C ASN A 362 35.11 -13.20 44.51
N GLY A 363 34.15 -13.96 43.97
CA GLY A 363 34.30 -15.42 43.84
C GLY A 363 33.08 -16.25 44.26
N ASP A 364 32.50 -16.91 43.24
CA ASP A 364 31.93 -18.27 43.27
C ASP A 364 30.48 -18.52 43.76
N GLU A 365 29.63 -18.75 42.75
CA GLU A 365 28.76 -19.92 42.54
C GLU A 365 28.12 -20.63 43.76
N TYR A 366 26.78 -20.70 43.83
CA TYR A 366 26.00 -21.95 43.96
C TYR A 366 24.48 -21.71 43.94
N ASN A 367 23.80 -22.56 43.17
CA ASN A 367 22.37 -22.87 43.10
C ASN A 367 21.51 -22.62 44.37
N LYS A 368 20.34 -21.97 44.22
CA LYS A 368 19.06 -22.51 44.71
C LYS A 368 17.81 -21.82 44.13
N LYS A 369 17.01 -22.65 43.46
CA LYS A 369 15.65 -22.49 42.94
C LYS A 369 14.60 -22.10 44.01
N PRO A 370 13.57 -21.30 43.68
CA PRO A 370 12.27 -21.36 44.37
C PRO A 370 11.25 -22.23 43.62
N PRO A 371 10.26 -22.82 44.32
CA PRO A 371 9.42 -23.89 43.81
C PRO A 371 8.29 -23.42 42.88
N LYS A 372 7.81 -24.39 42.11
CA LYS A 372 6.66 -24.35 41.20
C LYS A 372 5.35 -24.27 41.99
N GLU A 373 4.40 -23.50 41.48
CA GLU A 373 2.96 -23.80 41.65
C GLU A 373 2.36 -24.06 40.27
N GLU A 374 1.39 -24.96 40.26
CA GLU A 374 0.95 -25.79 39.15
C GLU A 374 0.02 -25.10 38.16
N GLU A 375 0.11 -25.62 36.94
CA GLU A 375 -0.62 -25.30 35.73
C GLU A 375 -2.02 -25.94 35.76
N GLN A 376 -3.06 -25.17 35.43
CA GLN A 376 -4.37 -25.71 35.05
C GLN A 376 -4.58 -25.45 33.56
N THR A 377 -4.50 -26.53 32.79
CA THR A 377 -4.77 -26.61 31.35
C THR A 377 -6.27 -26.50 31.09
N ALA A 378 -6.69 -25.54 30.27
CA ALA A 378 -8.04 -25.48 29.72
C ALA A 378 -8.15 -26.43 28.51
N GLU A 379 -9.17 -27.29 28.54
CA GLU A 379 -9.51 -28.24 27.47
C GLU A 379 -10.03 -27.54 26.20
N PRO A 380 -9.86 -28.16 25.01
CA PRO A 380 -10.23 -27.56 23.73
C PRO A 380 -11.73 -27.71 23.42
N LEU A 381 -12.33 -26.62 22.94
CA LEU A 381 -13.71 -26.57 22.46
C LEU A 381 -13.90 -27.42 21.18
N GLU A 382 -14.93 -28.25 21.18
CA GLU A 382 -15.41 -29.07 20.06
C GLU A 382 -15.93 -28.23 18.88
N PRO A 383 -15.95 -28.78 17.64
CA PRO A 383 -16.32 -28.05 16.44
C PRO A 383 -17.84 -27.80 16.31
N ILE A 384 -18.17 -26.58 15.89
CA ILE A 384 -19.53 -26.10 15.61
C ILE A 384 -20.09 -26.83 14.37
N VAL A 385 -21.18 -27.56 14.55
CA VAL A 385 -21.96 -28.18 13.46
C VAL A 385 -22.89 -27.13 12.85
N ILE A 386 -22.66 -26.78 11.59
CA ILE A 386 -23.60 -26.00 10.76
C ILE A 386 -24.70 -26.96 10.33
N THR A 387 -25.94 -26.65 10.71
CA THR A 387 -27.13 -27.33 10.18
C THR A 387 -27.71 -26.52 9.03
N ASP A 388 -27.88 -27.16 7.88
CA ASP A 388 -28.56 -26.57 6.72
C ASP A 388 -30.07 -26.38 7.01
N PRO A 389 -30.72 -25.33 6.46
CA PRO A 389 -32.17 -25.17 6.54
C PRO A 389 -32.89 -26.18 5.62
N PRO A 390 -34.13 -26.59 5.95
CA PRO A 390 -34.82 -27.65 5.22
C PRO A 390 -35.29 -27.18 3.83
N THR A 391 -34.91 -27.93 2.81
CA THR A 391 -35.57 -27.95 1.50
C THR A 391 -37.01 -28.40 1.64
N THR A 392 -37.95 -27.54 1.29
CA THR A 392 -39.28 -27.95 0.81
C THR A 392 -39.43 -27.56 -0.65
N THR A 393 -39.91 -28.54 -1.40
CA THR A 393 -40.10 -28.62 -2.83
C THR A 393 -41.23 -27.73 -3.36
N THR A 394 -40.97 -27.18 -4.55
CA THR A 394 -41.90 -26.96 -5.69
C THR A 394 -43.13 -26.07 -5.49
N VAL A 395 -43.12 -24.85 -6.06
CA VAL A 395 -44.10 -24.36 -7.05
C VAL A 395 -43.48 -23.19 -7.84
N ASP A 396 -43.36 -23.34 -9.15
CA ASP A 396 -43.38 -22.28 -10.18
C ASP A 396 -44.73 -22.43 -10.93
N PRO A 397 -45.30 -21.43 -11.67
CA PRO A 397 -44.60 -20.29 -12.26
C PRO A 397 -45.37 -18.93 -12.27
N ALA A 398 -44.64 -17.92 -12.74
CA ALA A 398 -45.07 -16.86 -13.69
C ALA A 398 -45.36 -15.43 -13.18
N ALA A 399 -44.66 -14.52 -13.89
CA ALA A 399 -45.04 -13.15 -14.25
C ALA A 399 -44.91 -12.05 -13.17
N THR A 400 -43.90 -11.18 -13.31
CA THR A 400 -44.04 -9.87 -13.99
C THR A 400 -42.84 -8.97 -13.65
N ALA A 401 -42.23 -8.41 -14.69
CA ALA A 401 -41.17 -7.43 -14.63
C ALA A 401 -41.68 -6.08 -14.07
N GLY A 402 -40.90 -5.44 -13.19
CA GLY A 402 -41.17 -4.09 -12.68
C GLY A 402 -39.88 -3.31 -12.50
N LYS A 403 -39.65 -2.38 -13.42
CA LYS A 403 -38.50 -1.45 -13.54
C LYS A 403 -38.50 -0.41 -12.41
N TRP A 404 -37.28 0.00 -12.01
CA TRP A 404 -37.00 1.21 -11.22
C TRP A 404 -37.35 2.50 -12.00
N PRO A 405 -37.84 3.57 -11.34
CA PRO A 405 -38.04 4.87 -11.96
C PRO A 405 -36.76 5.73 -11.91
N THR A 406 -36.38 6.25 -13.07
CA THR A 406 -35.43 7.36 -13.25
C THR A 406 -36.17 8.69 -13.28
N GLU A 407 -35.66 9.68 -12.53
CA GLU A 407 -36.11 11.07 -12.51
C GLU A 407 -35.92 11.76 -13.87
N ALA A 408 -36.87 12.62 -14.23
CA ALA A 408 -36.88 13.39 -15.47
C ALA A 408 -36.49 14.85 -15.21
N ALA A 409 -35.65 15.37 -16.10
CA ALA A 409 -35.28 16.76 -16.22
C ALA A 409 -36.48 17.61 -16.67
N THR A 410 -36.66 18.76 -16.02
CA THR A 410 -37.57 19.84 -16.42
C THR A 410 -36.94 20.67 -17.52
N THR A 411 -37.59 20.73 -18.68
CA THR A 411 -37.37 21.75 -19.71
C THR A 411 -38.53 22.73 -19.73
N GLU A 412 -38.15 23.99 -19.90
CA GLU A 412 -38.97 25.19 -20.02
C GLU A 412 -39.95 25.12 -21.20
N ARG A 413 -41.12 25.75 -21.04
CA ARG A 413 -42.01 26.12 -22.13
C ARG A 413 -42.69 27.44 -21.77
N ASP A 414 -42.28 28.48 -22.49
CA ASP A 414 -43.04 29.71 -22.68
C ASP A 414 -44.34 29.39 -23.42
N ASP A 415 -45.46 30.01 -23.00
CA ASP A 415 -46.44 30.59 -23.91
C ASP A 415 -47.44 31.47 -23.14
N GLU A 416 -47.81 32.53 -23.84
CA GLU A 416 -48.57 33.70 -23.49
C GLU A 416 -50.07 33.41 -23.18
N ASN A 417 -50.69 34.21 -22.31
CA ASN A 417 -51.59 35.33 -22.71
C ASN A 417 -52.73 35.61 -21.71
N GLU A 418 -53.05 36.90 -21.57
CA GLU A 418 -54.34 37.53 -21.21
C GLU A 418 -55.07 37.14 -19.90
N THR A 419 -55.02 38.02 -18.89
CA THR A 419 -56.10 38.99 -18.54
C THR A 419 -55.70 39.89 -17.37
#